data_AF-A0A241Q526-F1
#
_entry.id   AF-A0A241Q526-F1
#
_cell.length_a   1.000
_cell.length_b   1.000
_cell.length_c   1.000
_cell.angle_alpha   90.00
_cell.angle_beta   90.00
_cell.angle_gamma   90.00
#
_symmetry.space_group_name_H-M   'P 1'
#
loop_
_entity.id
_entity.type
_entity.pdbx_description
1 polymer ?
#
loop_
_entity_poly.entity_id
_entity_poly.type
_entity_poly.pdbx_seq_one_letter_code
_entity_poly.pdbx_strand_id
1 'polypeptide(L)'
;MNNLQVTKNIRFTCKRKASSVLEIGKVKFYFNSTDNTFFQRGLGKKESPWFKIIKEYMRLSEIGDVEKLNKFIFDFKEKYINKNLNKEFYQNLIPKMDNIELLKNLY
;
A
#
# COMPACT_ATOMS: atom_id res chain seq x y z
N MET A 1 12.36 -14.61 9.70
CA MET A 1 11.59 -13.85 8.70
C MET A 1 10.25 -13.49 9.32
N ASN A 2 10.08 -12.27 9.84
CA ASN A 2 8.76 -11.81 10.27
C ASN A 2 8.03 -11.28 9.05
N ASN A 3 7.21 -12.15 8.44
CA ASN A 3 6.20 -11.71 7.49
C ASN A 3 5.20 -10.86 8.29
N LEU A 4 5.22 -9.55 8.11
CA LEU A 4 4.24 -8.63 8.67
C LEU A 4 2.86 -9.02 8.12
N GLN A 5 2.12 -9.81 8.90
CA GLN A 5 0.73 -10.10 8.62
C GLN A 5 -0.08 -8.91 9.13
N VAL A 6 -0.23 -7.92 8.26
CA VAL A 6 -0.94 -6.69 8.55
C VAL A 6 -2.44 -6.99 8.51
N THR A 7 -2.99 -7.59 9.58
CA THR A 7 -4.42 -7.97 9.75
C THR A 7 -4.96 -9.10 8.85
N LYS A 8 -6.24 -9.49 9.06
CA LYS A 8 -6.89 -10.66 8.44
C LYS A 8 -7.06 -10.55 6.91
N ASN A 9 -7.02 -9.33 6.37
CA ASN A 9 -7.32 -9.03 4.96
C ASN A 9 -6.17 -8.39 4.18
N ILE A 10 -5.09 -7.97 4.86
CA ILE A 10 -3.89 -7.42 4.22
C ILE A 10 -2.68 -8.28 4.56
N ARG A 11 -1.84 -8.57 3.57
CA ARG A 11 -0.63 -9.36 3.77
C ARG A 11 0.52 -8.76 2.98
N PHE A 12 1.58 -8.38 3.67
CA PHE A 12 2.84 -8.01 3.04
C PHE A 12 3.81 -9.20 3.07
N THR A 13 4.51 -9.45 1.98
CA THR A 13 5.47 -10.55 1.87
C THR A 13 6.65 -10.14 1.01
N CYS A 14 7.85 -10.13 1.59
CA CYS A 14 9.10 -10.00 0.86
C CYS A 14 9.48 -11.37 0.25
N LYS A 15 9.61 -11.43 -1.06
CA LYS A 15 10.15 -12.56 -1.80
C LYS A 15 11.68 -12.41 -1.94
N ARG A 16 12.40 -13.53 -2.15
CA ARG A 16 13.84 -13.52 -2.41
C ARG A 16 14.13 -12.64 -3.65
N LYS A 17 15.24 -11.88 -3.64
CA LYS A 17 15.71 -10.94 -4.69
C LYS A 17 14.92 -9.61 -4.81
N ALA A 18 14.77 -8.86 -3.70
CA ALA A 18 14.30 -7.46 -3.72
C ALA A 18 12.91 -7.26 -4.37
N SER A 19 12.05 -8.28 -4.22
CA SER A 19 10.67 -8.23 -4.70
C SER A 19 9.72 -8.44 -3.54
N SER A 20 8.61 -7.71 -3.52
CA SER A 20 7.62 -7.77 -2.48
C SER A 20 6.21 -7.78 -3.05
N VAL A 21 5.28 -8.36 -2.28
CA VAL A 21 3.87 -8.44 -2.63
C VAL A 21 3.04 -7.92 -1.47
N LEU A 22 2.12 -7.00 -1.77
CA LEU A 22 1.07 -6.55 -0.87
C LEU A 22 -0.26 -7.10 -1.37
N GLU A 23 -0.90 -7.95 -0.59
CA GLU A 23 -2.21 -8.53 -0.89
C GLU A 23 -3.26 -7.80 -0.06
N ILE A 24 -4.34 -7.34 -0.69
CA ILE A 24 -5.48 -6.68 -0.05
C ILE A 24 -6.74 -7.35 -0.59
N GLY A 25 -7.24 -8.35 0.15
CA GLY A 25 -8.29 -9.24 -0.34
C GLY A 25 -7.88 -9.93 -1.66
N LYS A 26 -8.63 -9.67 -2.74
CA LYS A 26 -8.35 -10.23 -4.08
C LYS A 26 -7.34 -9.41 -4.90
N VAL A 27 -7.02 -8.20 -4.46
CA VAL A 27 -6.09 -7.30 -5.15
C VAL A 27 -4.68 -7.62 -4.68
N LYS A 28 -3.74 -7.65 -5.62
CA LYS A 28 -2.32 -7.86 -5.33
C LYS A 28 -1.49 -6.78 -5.99
N PHE A 29 -0.62 -6.16 -5.22
CA PHE A 29 0.40 -5.24 -5.69
C PHE A 29 1.75 -5.93 -5.64
N TYR A 30 2.51 -5.79 -6.72
CA TYR A 30 3.84 -6.35 -6.87
C TYR A 30 4.81 -5.19 -7.00
N PHE A 31 5.90 -5.25 -6.26
CA PHE A 31 6.98 -4.28 -6.32
C PHE A 31 8.31 -5.02 -6.45
N ASN A 32 9.20 -4.51 -7.28
CA ASN A 32 10.59 -4.93 -7.37
C ASN A 32 11.47 -3.70 -7.21
N SER A 33 12.28 -3.65 -6.17
CA SER A 33 13.17 -2.51 -5.90
C SER A 33 14.42 -2.49 -6.77
N THR A 34 14.76 -3.60 -7.44
CA THR A 34 15.93 -3.66 -8.34
C THR A 34 15.75 -2.76 -9.56
N ASP A 35 14.56 -2.79 -10.17
CA ASP A 35 14.20 -2.04 -11.38
C ASP A 35 13.10 -1.00 -11.11
N ASN A 36 12.69 -0.84 -9.84
CA ASN A 36 11.61 0.03 -9.40
C ASN A 36 10.26 -0.25 -10.08
N THR A 37 10.05 -1.47 -10.59
CA THR A 37 8.80 -1.86 -11.25
C THR A 37 7.68 -2.05 -10.24
N PHE A 38 6.49 -1.60 -10.62
CA PHE A 38 5.28 -1.70 -9.82
C PHE A 38 4.10 -2.03 -10.72
N PHE A 39 3.35 -3.07 -10.37
CA PHE A 39 2.11 -3.39 -11.06
C PHE A 39 1.11 -4.01 -10.11
N GLN A 40 -0.16 -3.97 -10.51
CA GLN A 40 -1.27 -4.53 -9.75
C GLN A 40 -1.97 -5.63 -10.54
N ARG A 41 -2.59 -6.56 -9.82
CA ARG A 41 -3.54 -7.53 -10.35
C ARG A 41 -4.82 -7.48 -9.53
N GLY A 42 -5.96 -7.56 -10.19
CA GLY A 42 -7.27 -7.62 -9.53
C GLY A 42 -7.99 -6.27 -9.43
N LEU A 43 -7.32 -5.17 -9.77
CA LEU A 43 -7.98 -3.93 -10.19
C LEU A 43 -8.05 -3.91 -11.72
N GLY A 44 -9.10 -3.32 -12.30
CA GLY A 44 -9.17 -3.09 -13.74
C GLY A 44 -8.02 -2.20 -14.23
N LYS A 45 -7.98 -1.87 -15.53
CA LYS A 45 -7.03 -0.91 -16.12
C LYS A 45 -7.36 0.53 -15.67
N LYS A 46 -7.15 0.84 -14.39
CA LYS A 46 -7.38 2.15 -13.79
C LYS A 46 -6.08 2.62 -13.16
N GLU A 47 -5.55 3.75 -13.63
CA GLU A 47 -4.53 4.47 -12.87
C GLU A 47 -5.17 5.15 -11.66
N SER A 48 -4.47 5.11 -10.52
CA SER A 48 -4.94 5.70 -9.28
C SER A 48 -3.79 6.37 -8.54
N PRO A 49 -3.98 7.57 -7.96
CA PRO A 49 -2.93 8.23 -7.18
C PRO A 49 -2.51 7.40 -5.96
N TRP A 50 -3.37 6.50 -5.49
CA TRP A 50 -3.05 5.51 -4.47
C TRP A 50 -1.88 4.59 -4.83
N PHE A 51 -1.61 4.35 -6.11
CA PHE A 51 -0.48 3.51 -6.53
C PHE A 51 0.85 4.11 -6.09
N LYS A 52 0.99 5.43 -6.07
CA LYS A 52 2.19 6.09 -5.54
C LYS A 52 2.35 5.83 -4.04
N ILE A 53 1.25 5.87 -3.29
CA ILE A 53 1.23 5.64 -1.84
C ILE A 53 1.56 4.18 -1.52
N ILE A 54 0.92 3.23 -2.20
CA ILE A 54 1.17 1.80 -2.02
C ILE A 54 2.60 1.43 -2.42
N LYS A 55 3.12 1.99 -3.54
CA LYS A 55 4.51 1.76 -3.96
C LYS A 55 5.50 2.22 -2.89
N GLU A 56 5.31 3.42 -2.34
CA GLU A 56 6.21 3.95 -1.31
C GLU A 56 6.09 3.17 0.01
N TYR A 57 4.88 2.78 0.40
CA TYR A 57 4.65 1.85 1.50
C TYR A 57 5.45 0.56 1.31
N MET A 58 5.31 -0.11 0.17
CA MET A 58 6.01 -1.36 -0.12
C MET A 58 7.54 -1.19 -0.11
N ARG A 59 8.04 -0.07 -0.62
CA ARG A 59 9.48 0.27 -0.61
C ARG A 59 10.02 0.39 0.82
N LEU A 60 9.32 1.14 1.68
CA LEU A 60 9.71 1.34 3.07
C LEU A 60 9.59 0.03 3.88
N SER A 61 8.52 -0.74 3.66
CA SER A 61 8.33 -2.05 4.29
C SER A 61 9.39 -3.07 3.87
N GLU A 62 9.87 -3.04 2.63
CA GLU A 62 10.91 -3.95 2.15
C GLU A 62 12.29 -3.63 2.74
N ILE A 63 12.64 -2.35 2.88
CA ILE A 63 13.89 -1.89 3.51
C ILE A 63 13.87 -2.14 5.03
N GLY A 64 12.68 -2.26 5.62
CA GLY A 64 12.51 -2.46 7.07
C GLY A 64 12.71 -1.19 7.89
N ASP A 65 12.60 -0.01 7.27
CA ASP A 65 12.70 1.29 7.94
C ASP A 65 11.37 1.63 8.63
N VAL A 66 11.13 1.01 9.79
CA VAL A 66 9.86 1.09 10.53
C VAL A 66 9.52 2.53 10.95
N GLU A 67 10.52 3.33 11.31
CA GLU A 67 10.31 4.72 11.73
C GLU A 67 9.80 5.58 10.57
N LYS A 68 10.47 5.52 9.41
CA LYS A 68 10.00 6.25 8.22
C LYS A 68 8.67 5.71 7.71
N LEU A 69 8.45 4.40 7.77
CA LEU A 69 7.18 3.77 7.39
C LEU A 69 6.03 4.31 8.24
N ASN A 70 6.19 4.31 9.57
CA ASN A 70 5.18 4.80 10.50
C ASN A 70 4.88 6.28 10.28
N LYS A 71 5.92 7.10 10.13
CA LYS A 71 5.77 8.54 9.85
C LYS A 71 5.03 8.78 8.54
N PHE A 72 5.43 8.07 7.46
CA PHE A 72 4.79 8.18 6.15
C PHE A 72 3.29 7.83 6.21
N ILE A 73 2.94 6.72 6.85
CA ILE A 73 1.54 6.28 6.98
C ILE A 73 0.74 7.26 7.84
N PHE A 74 1.31 7.73 8.95
CA PHE A 74 0.66 8.69 9.83
C PHE A 74 0.37 10.01 9.13
N ASP A 75 1.38 10.60 8.48
CA ASP A 75 1.25 11.85 7.73
C ASP A 75 0.20 11.73 6.62
N PHE A 76 0.17 10.60 5.92
CA PHE A 76 -0.82 10.35 4.88
C PHE A 76 -2.23 10.19 5.46
N LYS A 77 -2.40 9.45 6.56
CA LYS A 77 -3.68 9.27 7.25
C LYS A 77 -4.25 10.61 7.74
N GLU A 78 -3.43 11.44 8.37
CA GLU A 78 -3.81 12.78 8.82
C GLU A 78 -4.32 13.63 7.66
N LYS A 79 -3.57 13.68 6.55
CA LYS A 79 -3.99 14.43 5.36
C LYS A 79 -5.28 13.89 4.76
N TYR A 80 -5.46 12.57 4.75
CA TYR A 80 -6.68 11.93 4.23
C TYR A 80 -7.91 12.30 5.07
N ILE A 81 -7.83 12.16 6.41
CA ILE A 81 -8.91 12.45 7.36
C ILE A 81 -9.30 13.94 7.30
N ASN A 82 -8.31 14.83 7.28
CA ASN A 82 -8.52 16.28 7.23
C ASN A 82 -8.96 16.80 5.85
N LYS A 83 -9.24 15.90 4.89
CA LYS A 83 -9.63 16.24 3.51
C LYS A 83 -8.62 17.13 2.76
N ASN A 84 -7.33 17.02 3.10
CA ASN A 84 -6.23 17.83 2.56
C ASN A 84 -5.46 17.13 1.42
N LEU A 85 -6.10 16.20 0.71
CA LEU A 85 -5.53 15.53 -0.46
C LEU A 85 -6.34 15.87 -1.72
N ASN A 86 -5.77 15.55 -2.88
CA ASN A 86 -6.48 15.67 -4.15
C ASN A 86 -7.77 14.84 -4.15
N LYS A 87 -8.82 15.36 -4.81
CA LYS A 87 -10.15 14.74 -4.82
C LYS A 87 -10.15 13.27 -5.29
N GLU A 88 -9.21 12.91 -6.17
CA GLU A 88 -9.03 11.55 -6.68
C GLU A 88 -8.72 10.53 -5.58
N PHE A 89 -8.08 10.93 -4.47
CA PHE A 89 -7.80 10.03 -3.35
C PHE A 89 -9.07 9.55 -2.64
N TYR A 90 -10.15 10.33 -2.68
CA TYR A 90 -11.43 9.94 -2.08
C TYR A 90 -12.26 8.99 -2.96
N GLN A 91 -11.78 8.70 -4.17
CA GLN A 91 -12.31 7.56 -4.92
C GLN A 91 -11.75 6.27 -4.32
N ASN A 92 -12.63 5.30 -4.10
CA ASN A 92 -12.21 4.01 -3.56
C ASN A 92 -11.19 3.35 -4.48
N LEU A 93 -10.04 2.96 -3.90
CA LEU A 93 -9.00 2.23 -4.61
C LEU A 93 -9.51 0.86 -5.04
N ILE A 94 -10.13 0.15 -4.10
CA ILE A 94 -10.69 -1.19 -4.30
C ILE A 94 -12.22 -1.06 -4.31
N PRO A 95 -12.92 -1.54 -5.35
CA PRO A 95 -14.37 -1.50 -5.38
C PRO A 95 -14.96 -2.17 -4.14
N LYS A 96 -15.94 -1.52 -3.49
CA LYS A 96 -16.63 -1.99 -2.28
C LYS A 96 -15.77 -2.07 -1.01
N MET A 97 -14.57 -1.49 -0.99
CA MET A 97 -13.79 -1.29 0.23
C MET A 97 -13.60 0.21 0.45
N ASP A 98 -13.86 0.67 1.67
CA ASP A 98 -13.59 2.04 2.07
C ASP A 98 -12.08 2.24 2.23
N ASN A 99 -11.55 3.33 1.67
CA ASN A 99 -10.15 3.71 1.84
C ASN A 99 -9.77 3.92 3.32
N ILE A 100 -10.71 4.27 4.21
CA ILE A 100 -10.47 4.33 5.66
C ILE A 100 -10.16 2.93 6.21
N GLU A 101 -10.85 1.90 5.73
CA GLU A 101 -10.58 0.51 6.12
C GLU A 101 -9.20 0.07 5.62
N LEU A 102 -8.86 0.40 4.37
CA LEU A 102 -7.52 0.18 3.83
C LEU A 102 -6.44 0.83 4.71
N LEU A 103 -6.62 2.09 5.08
CA LEU A 103 -5.64 2.83 5.89
C LEU A 103 -5.44 2.22 7.28
N LYS A 104 -6.51 1.78 7.94
CA LYS A 104 -6.41 1.10 9.25
C LYS A 104 -5.51 -0.14 9.18
N ASN A 105 -5.59 -0.87 8.07
CA ASN A 105 -4.87 -2.12 7.86
C ASN A 105 -3.48 -1.96 7.21
N LEU A 106 -2.95 -0.73 7.02
CA LEU A 106 -1.57 -0.52 6.56
C LEU A 106 -0.54 -0.42 7.71
N TYR A 107 -0.99 -0.42 8.96
CA TYR A 107 -0.15 -0.29 10.16
C TYR A 107 0.37 -1.63 10.66
#